data_AF-A0AAV1I6G1-F1
#
_entry.id   AF-A0AAV1I6G1-F1
#
_cell.length_a   1.000
_cell.length_b   1.000
_cell.length_c   1.000
_cell.angle_alpha   90.00
_cell.angle_beta   90.00
_cell.angle_gamma   90.00
#
_symmetry.space_group_name_H-M   'P 1'
#
loop_
_entity.id
_entity.type
_entity.pdbx_description
1 polymer ?
#
loop_
_entity_poly.entity_id
_entity_poly.type
_entity_poly.pdbx_seq_one_letter_code
_entity_poly.pdbx_strand_id
1 'polypeptide(L)'
;MPAEGVATTKGRVLSLYRDILRTSRTWKGGHEEQQYITHEAQQVFRSNAAETNVDRIEDMVREGQNRLEYAMHYGIPYPRLHYAPQFPRRYVMDKPQMPDTPQQSSGSREITDKLAAAEARRKAKLEQARRDSGQTS
;
A
#
# COMPACT_ATOMS: atom_id res chain seq x y z
N MET A 1 -30.21 25.49 9.89
CA MET A 1 -30.88 24.45 9.08
C MET A 1 -29.88 23.32 8.78
N PRO A 2 -29.96 22.17 9.47
CA PRO A 2 -29.54 20.91 8.83
C PRO A 2 -30.41 19.71 9.30
N ALA A 3 -31.38 19.31 8.47
CA ALA A 3 -32.17 18.09 8.72
C ALA A 3 -32.10 17.08 7.56
N GLU A 4 -31.65 17.49 6.37
CA GLU A 4 -31.69 16.63 5.18
C GLU A 4 -30.54 15.60 5.10
N GLY A 5 -29.39 15.87 5.72
CA GLY A 5 -28.25 14.92 5.72
C GLY A 5 -28.46 13.70 6.63
N VAL A 6 -29.09 13.90 7.80
CA VAL A 6 -29.18 12.88 8.86
C VAL A 6 -30.19 11.77 8.52
N ALA A 7 -31.27 12.11 7.81
CA ALA A 7 -32.28 11.15 7.37
C ALA A 7 -31.68 10.13 6.38
N THR A 8 -30.80 10.59 5.48
CA THR A 8 -30.08 9.77 4.52
C THR A 8 -29.08 8.83 5.19
N THR A 9 -28.34 9.30 6.20
CA THR A 9 -27.34 8.49 6.92
C THR A 9 -27.98 7.33 7.70
N LYS A 10 -29.07 7.57 8.43
CA LYS A 10 -29.79 6.48 9.14
C LYS A 10 -30.30 5.39 8.19
N GLY A 11 -30.81 5.78 7.02
CA GLY A 11 -31.25 4.84 5.99
C GLY A 11 -30.11 3.94 5.49
N ARG A 12 -28.93 4.52 5.26
CA ARG A 12 -27.72 3.78 4.82
C ARG A 12 -27.22 2.81 5.88
N VAL A 13 -27.16 3.23 7.14
CA VAL A 13 -26.79 2.36 8.28
C VAL A 13 -27.72 1.15 8.36
N LEU A 14 -29.03 1.37 8.30
CA LEU A 14 -30.01 0.28 8.38
C LEU A 14 -29.99 -0.63 7.15
N SER A 15 -29.69 -0.09 5.96
CA SER A 15 -29.51 -0.91 4.75
C SER A 15 -28.31 -1.84 4.93
N LEU A 16 -27.15 -1.29 5.31
CA LEU A 16 -25.94 -2.08 5.55
C LEU A 16 -26.18 -3.18 6.58
N TYR A 17 -26.84 -2.86 7.71
CA TYR A 17 -27.16 -3.86 8.73
C TYR A 17 -28.02 -5.00 8.16
N ARG A 18 -29.07 -4.67 7.40
CA ARG A 18 -29.95 -5.67 6.76
C ARG A 18 -29.19 -6.52 5.74
N ASP A 19 -28.29 -5.92 4.99
CA ASP A 19 -27.48 -6.62 3.99
C ASP A 19 -26.51 -7.60 4.66
N ILE A 20 -25.86 -7.20 5.77
CA ILE A 20 -25.01 -8.11 6.57
C ILE A 20 -25.81 -9.31 7.10
N LEU A 21 -27.01 -9.06 7.66
CA LEU A 21 -27.88 -10.13 8.15
C LEU A 21 -28.44 -11.03 7.03
N ARG A 22 -28.61 -10.49 5.82
CA ARG A 22 -28.99 -11.31 4.66
C ARG A 22 -27.81 -12.18 4.25
N THR A 23 -26.62 -11.60 4.18
CA THR A 23 -25.38 -12.31 3.88
C THR A 23 -25.11 -13.43 4.86
N SER A 24 -25.36 -13.24 6.16
CA SER A 24 -25.16 -14.32 7.15
C SER A 24 -26.06 -15.53 6.87
N ARG A 25 -27.30 -15.32 6.39
CA ARG A 25 -28.23 -16.41 6.05
C ARG A 25 -27.86 -17.15 4.76
N THR A 26 -27.27 -16.44 3.80
CA THR A 26 -26.86 -17.00 2.51
C THR A 26 -25.38 -17.38 2.49
N TRP A 27 -24.70 -17.31 3.63
CA TRP A 27 -23.28 -17.59 3.73
C TRP A 27 -23.03 -19.07 3.43
N LYS A 28 -22.06 -19.34 2.55
CA LYS A 28 -21.71 -20.71 2.12
C LYS A 28 -21.02 -21.53 3.21
N GLY A 29 -20.59 -20.86 4.27
CA GLY A 29 -19.91 -21.47 5.41
C GLY A 29 -20.84 -22.25 6.35
N GLY A 30 -20.27 -22.74 7.44
CA GLY A 30 -20.97 -23.51 8.46
C GLY A 30 -21.89 -22.66 9.33
N HIS A 31 -22.76 -23.31 10.12
CA HIS A 31 -23.68 -22.63 11.03
C HIS A 31 -22.96 -21.71 12.04
N GLU A 32 -21.77 -22.10 12.50
CA GLU A 32 -20.95 -21.29 13.41
C GLU A 32 -20.53 -19.95 12.78
N GLU A 33 -20.18 -19.93 11.49
CA GLU A 33 -19.82 -18.71 10.78
C GLU A 33 -21.02 -17.79 10.57
N GLN A 34 -22.19 -18.37 10.25
CA GLN A 34 -23.44 -17.63 10.13
C GLN A 34 -23.83 -16.95 11.45
N GLN A 35 -23.72 -17.69 12.55
CA GLN A 35 -23.94 -17.17 13.90
C GLN A 35 -22.92 -16.10 14.26
N TYR A 36 -21.65 -16.32 13.89
CA TYR A 36 -20.58 -15.35 14.12
C TYR A 36 -20.88 -14.01 13.44
N ILE A 37 -21.15 -14.01 12.14
CA ILE A 37 -21.48 -12.79 11.37
C ILE A 37 -22.66 -12.06 12.02
N THR A 38 -23.70 -12.81 12.39
CA THR A 38 -24.91 -12.25 13.01
C THR A 38 -24.60 -11.61 14.36
N HIS A 39 -23.89 -12.31 15.23
CA HIS A 39 -23.57 -11.85 16.58
C HIS A 39 -22.60 -10.66 16.57
N GLU A 40 -21.60 -10.70 15.69
CA GLU A 40 -20.63 -9.62 15.53
C GLU A 40 -21.30 -8.35 15.01
N ALA A 41 -22.12 -8.45 13.97
CA ALA A 41 -22.88 -7.31 13.44
C ALA A 41 -23.79 -6.71 14.53
N GLN A 42 -24.54 -7.55 15.26
CA GLN A 42 -25.38 -7.05 16.34
C GLN A 42 -24.59 -6.35 17.45
N GLN A 43 -23.40 -6.84 17.80
CA GLN A 43 -22.56 -6.21 18.81
C GLN A 43 -22.03 -4.86 18.34
N VAL A 44 -21.47 -4.80 17.13
CA VAL A 44 -20.88 -3.58 16.56
C VAL A 44 -21.93 -2.48 16.37
N PHE A 45 -23.11 -2.81 15.86
CA PHE A 45 -24.16 -1.80 15.67
C PHE A 45 -24.74 -1.33 17.02
N ARG A 46 -24.81 -2.20 18.03
CA ARG A 46 -25.23 -1.82 19.38
C ARG A 46 -24.19 -0.95 20.09
N SER A 47 -22.90 -1.25 19.96
CA SER A 47 -21.84 -0.46 20.61
C SER A 47 -21.73 0.96 20.03
N ASN A 48 -22.01 1.13 18.74
CA ASN A 48 -21.96 2.42 18.05
C ASN A 48 -23.31 3.16 18.02
N ALA A 49 -24.36 2.65 18.69
CA ALA A 49 -25.71 3.22 18.63
C ALA A 49 -25.82 4.65 19.23
N ALA A 50 -24.87 5.03 20.10
CA ALA A 50 -24.81 6.36 20.71
C ALA A 50 -23.97 7.37 19.90
N GLU A 51 -23.28 6.94 18.84
CA GLU A 51 -22.49 7.85 18.01
C GLU A 51 -23.40 8.86 17.30
N THR A 52 -23.08 10.14 17.43
CA THR A 52 -23.91 11.24 16.91
C THR A 52 -23.19 12.04 15.84
N ASN A 53 -21.87 11.86 15.72
CA ASN A 53 -21.07 12.54 14.70
C ASN A 53 -21.31 11.91 13.32
N VAL A 54 -21.90 12.70 12.41
CA VAL A 54 -22.28 12.26 11.06
C VAL A 54 -21.07 11.75 10.26
N ASP A 55 -19.93 12.44 10.32
CA ASP A 55 -18.74 12.07 9.56
C ASP A 55 -18.20 10.71 10.03
N ARG A 56 -18.21 10.48 11.35
CA ARG A 56 -17.79 9.18 11.92
C ARG A 56 -18.74 8.05 11.52
N ILE A 57 -20.05 8.31 11.49
CA ILE A 57 -21.04 7.31 11.07
C ILE A 57 -20.83 6.96 9.59
N GLU A 58 -20.59 7.95 8.73
CA GLU A 58 -20.30 7.73 7.32
C GLU A 58 -19.02 6.90 7.11
N ASP A 59 -17.96 7.19 7.87
CA ASP A 59 -16.74 6.39 7.85
C ASP A 59 -16.98 4.95 8.31
N MET A 60 -17.75 4.74 9.39
CA MET A 60 -18.12 3.40 9.87
C MET A 60 -18.96 2.62 8.84
N VAL A 61 -19.89 3.30 8.16
CA VAL A 61 -20.70 2.69 7.09
C VAL A 61 -19.81 2.25 5.94
N ARG A 62 -18.90 3.12 5.48
CA ARG A 62 -17.96 2.81 4.41
C ARG A 62 -17.05 1.63 4.78
N GLU A 63 -16.51 1.63 6.00
CA GLU A 63 -15.67 0.55 6.48
C GLU A 63 -16.45 -0.78 6.57
N GLY A 64 -17.69 -0.75 7.06
CA GLY A 64 -18.56 -1.93 7.13
C GLY A 64 -18.90 -2.49 5.74
N GLN A 65 -19.10 -1.62 4.75
CA GLN A 65 -19.30 -2.03 3.34
C GLN A 65 -18.06 -2.71 2.78
N ASN A 66 -16.89 -2.10 2.94
CA ASN A 66 -15.61 -2.67 2.51
C ASN A 66 -15.38 -4.04 3.17
N ARG A 67 -15.64 -4.16 4.46
CA ARG A 67 -15.48 -5.42 5.19
C ARG A 67 -16.44 -6.50 4.70
N LEU A 68 -17.69 -6.15 4.39
CA LEU A 68 -18.65 -7.09 3.80
C LEU A 68 -18.20 -7.56 2.41
N GLU A 69 -17.70 -6.65 1.58
CA GLU A 69 -17.15 -6.98 0.26
C GLU A 69 -15.95 -7.91 0.36
N TYR A 70 -14.99 -7.61 1.24
CA TYR A 70 -13.83 -8.48 1.48
C TYR A 70 -14.23 -9.86 2.00
N ALA A 71 -15.18 -9.92 2.93
CA ALA A 71 -15.69 -11.19 3.43
C ALA A 71 -16.27 -12.02 2.28
N MET A 72 -17.12 -11.42 1.43
CA MET A 72 -17.71 -12.09 0.27
C MET A 72 -16.67 -12.52 -0.77
N HIS A 73 -15.66 -11.69 -1.02
CA HIS A 73 -14.62 -11.97 -2.01
C HIS A 73 -13.68 -13.09 -1.58
N TYR A 74 -13.29 -13.13 -0.29
CA TYR A 74 -12.34 -14.11 0.23
C TYR A 74 -12.99 -15.31 0.92
N GLY A 75 -14.29 -15.26 1.22
CA GLY A 75 -14.99 -16.28 1.99
C GLY A 75 -14.53 -16.34 3.45
N ILE A 76 -14.08 -15.22 4.04
CA ILE A 76 -13.55 -15.16 5.41
C ILE A 76 -14.46 -14.24 6.23
N PRO A 77 -15.27 -14.78 7.18
CA PRO A 77 -16.19 -13.98 7.99
C PRO A 77 -15.51 -13.37 9.22
N TYR A 78 -14.37 -13.93 9.62
CA TYR A 78 -13.62 -13.52 10.81
C TYR A 78 -12.73 -12.29 10.55
N PRO A 79 -12.42 -11.50 11.60
CA PRO A 79 -11.41 -10.45 11.52
C PRO A 79 -10.10 -11.05 11.03
N ARG A 80 -9.55 -10.53 9.94
CA ARG A 80 -8.18 -10.88 9.57
C ARG A 80 -7.26 -10.38 10.67
N LEU A 81 -6.49 -11.29 11.27
CA LEU A 81 -5.37 -10.89 12.12
C LEU A 81 -4.46 -9.97 11.30
N HIS A 82 -4.41 -8.69 11.67
CA HIS A 82 -3.37 -7.81 11.15
C HIS A 82 -2.03 -8.38 11.60
N TYR A 83 -1.09 -8.52 10.65
CA TYR A 83 0.27 -8.99 10.90
C TYR A 83 1.00 -7.98 11.80
N ALA A 84 0.68 -7.96 13.08
CA ALA A 84 1.63 -7.54 14.09
C ALA A 84 2.82 -8.50 13.94
N PRO A 85 4.07 -8.01 13.86
CA PRO A 85 5.23 -8.89 13.94
C PRO A 85 5.20 -9.53 15.34
N GLN A 86 4.55 -10.69 15.41
CA GLN A 86 4.35 -11.50 16.61
C GLN A 86 5.68 -11.91 17.27
N PHE A 87 6.77 -11.78 16.52
CA PHE A 87 8.12 -11.82 17.03
C PHE A 87 8.87 -10.56 16.57
N PRO A 88 9.69 -9.92 17.42
CA PRO A 88 10.67 -8.97 16.93
C PRO A 88 11.49 -9.68 15.85
N ARG A 89 11.82 -8.99 14.74
CA ARG A 89 12.76 -9.51 13.74
C ARG A 89 14.13 -9.68 14.41
N ARG A 90 14.32 -10.79 15.11
CA ARG A 90 15.63 -11.28 15.51
C ARG A 90 16.26 -11.76 14.22
N TYR A 91 17.03 -10.89 13.57
CA TYR A 91 18.07 -11.36 12.67
C TYR A 91 19.01 -12.18 13.55
N VAL A 92 18.83 -13.50 13.59
CA VAL A 92 19.70 -14.40 14.37
C VAL A 92 21.02 -14.66 13.65
N MET A 93 21.14 -14.19 12.40
CA MET A 93 22.37 -14.16 11.67
C MET A 93 22.80 -12.70 11.59
N ASP A 94 24.00 -12.40 12.09
CA ASP A 94 24.77 -11.30 11.53
C ASP A 94 24.71 -11.46 10.00
N LYS A 95 24.39 -10.35 9.31
CA LYS A 95 24.33 -10.35 7.85
C LYS A 95 25.60 -11.02 7.35
N PRO A 96 25.53 -12.12 6.57
CA PRO A 96 26.72 -12.80 6.12
C PRO A 96 27.60 -11.77 5.41
N GLN A 97 28.78 -11.49 5.98
CA GLN A 97 29.82 -10.83 5.24
C GLN A 97 30.15 -11.78 4.11
N MET A 98 29.67 -11.45 2.91
CA MET A 98 30.15 -12.10 1.70
C MET A 98 31.68 -11.99 1.77
N PRO A 99 32.44 -13.09 1.57
CA PRO A 99 33.88 -12.97 1.47
C PRO A 99 34.16 -11.88 0.44
N ASP A 100 35.09 -10.98 0.75
CA ASP A 100 35.53 -9.92 -0.15
C ASP A 100 35.79 -10.59 -1.50
N THR A 101 34.81 -10.50 -2.39
CA THR A 101 34.97 -11.04 -3.72
C THR A 101 36.09 -10.19 -4.27
N PRO A 102 37.21 -10.77 -4.75
CA PRO A 102 38.28 -9.97 -5.30
C PRO A 102 37.65 -9.09 -6.36
N GLN A 103 37.48 -7.82 -6.02
CA GLN A 103 36.93 -6.82 -6.91
C GLN A 103 37.95 -6.81 -8.03
N GLN A 104 37.63 -7.43 -9.16
CA GLN A 104 38.47 -7.39 -10.36
C GLN A 104 38.53 -5.92 -10.79
N SER A 105 39.49 -5.21 -10.22
CA SER A 105 39.68 -3.77 -10.31
C SER A 105 40.65 -3.41 -11.43
N SER A 106 40.89 -4.32 -12.38
CA SER A 106 41.76 -4.07 -13.52
C SER A 106 41.10 -3.21 -14.61
N GLY A 107 39.77 -3.07 -14.64
CA GLY A 107 39.08 -2.33 -15.70
C GLY A 107 38.96 -0.82 -15.49
N SER A 108 38.94 -0.34 -14.24
CA SER A 108 38.56 1.06 -13.96
C SER A 108 39.64 2.07 -14.35
N ARG A 109 40.93 1.73 -14.22
CA ARG A 109 42.03 2.63 -14.63
C ARG A 109 42.13 2.77 -16.14
N GLU A 110 41.92 1.68 -16.89
CA GLU A 110 41.96 1.75 -18.35
C GLU A 110 40.84 2.60 -18.94
N ILE A 111 39.66 2.61 -18.30
CA ILE A 111 38.52 3.42 -18.74
C ILE A 111 38.78 4.90 -18.45
N THR A 112 39.36 5.24 -17.29
CA THR A 112 39.69 6.64 -16.97
C THR A 112 40.76 7.20 -17.90
N ASP A 113 41.76 6.40 -18.26
CA ASP A 113 42.85 6.84 -19.14
C ASP A 113 42.37 7.05 -20.59
N LYS A 114 41.49 6.17 -21.08
CA LYS A 114 40.86 6.31 -22.40
C LYS A 114 39.95 7.54 -22.47
N LEU A 115 39.24 7.87 -21.39
CA LEU A 115 38.37 9.04 -21.32
C LEU A 115 39.17 10.35 -21.34
N ALA A 116 40.26 10.42 -20.56
CA ALA A 116 41.15 11.58 -20.56
C ALA A 116 41.81 11.82 -21.93
N ALA A 117 42.23 10.75 -22.62
CA ALA A 117 42.78 10.85 -23.98
C ALA A 117 41.75 11.34 -25.01
N ALA A 118 40.47 10.96 -24.87
CA ALA A 118 39.40 11.43 -25.73
C ALA A 118 39.10 12.92 -25.53
N GLU A 119 39.12 13.41 -24.29
CA GLU A 119 38.92 14.82 -23.98
C GLU A 119 40.04 15.70 -24.53
N ALA A 120 41.30 15.26 -24.41
CA ALA A 120 42.45 15.97 -24.96
C ALA A 120 42.35 16.12 -26.49
N ARG A 121 41.94 15.06 -27.20
CA ARG A 121 41.73 15.10 -28.66
C ARG A 121 40.62 16.06 -29.05
N ARG A 122 39.52 16.08 -28.29
CA ARG A 122 38.39 17.00 -28.53
C ARG A 122 38.80 18.45 -28.33
N LYS A 123 39.59 18.74 -27.30
CA LYS A 123 40.11 20.09 -27.02
C LYS A 123 41.07 20.56 -28.11
N ALA A 124 41.99 19.70 -28.56
CA ALA A 124 42.91 20.02 -29.65
C ALA A 124 42.17 20.29 -30.98
N LYS A 125 41.13 19.49 -31.30
CA LYS A 125 40.31 19.70 -32.49
C LYS A 125 39.53 21.01 -32.45
N LEU A 126 39.04 21.41 -31.27
CA LEU A 126 38.35 22.70 -31.09
C LEU A 126 39.31 23.88 -31.24
N GLU A 127 40.55 23.73 -30.77
CA GLU A 127 41.58 24.77 -30.88
C GLU A 127 42.10 24.93 -32.32
N GLN A 128 42.25 23.82 -33.06
CA GLN A 128 42.53 23.86 -34.50
C GLN A 128 41.40 24.55 -35.28
N ALA A 129 40.14 24.18 -35.02
CA ALA A 129 39.00 24.84 -35.67
C ALA A 129 38.92 26.35 -35.38
N ARG A 130 39.33 26.78 -34.17
CA ARG A 130 39.42 28.22 -33.82
C ARG A 130 40.53 28.95 -34.56
N ARG A 131 41.69 28.30 -34.77
CA ARG A 131 42.80 28.87 -35.54
C ARG A 131 42.45 28.99 -37.03
N ASP A 132 41.81 27.96 -37.59
CA ASP A 132 41.38 27.95 -38.99
C ASP A 132 40.28 28.99 -39.27
N SER A 133 39.39 29.26 -38.31
CA SER A 133 38.38 30.33 -38.41
C SER A 133 38.93 31.75 -38.24
N GLY A 134 40.18 31.90 -37.79
CA GLY A 134 40.86 33.20 -37.61
C GLY A 134 41.74 33.62 -38.79
N GLN A 135 41.84 32.80 -39.84
CA GLN A 135 42.75 33.01 -40.98
C GLN A 135 42.05 33.22 -42.32
N THR A 136 40.72 33.41 -42.33
CA THR A 136 39.96 33.86 -43.51
C THR A 136 39.49 35.31 -43.32
N SER A 137 40.34 36.26 -43.70
CA SER A 137 40.03 37.64 -44.09
C SER A 137 40.89 37.99 -45.29
#